data_AF-A0A9Q0MS82-F1
#
_entry.id   AF-A0A9Q0MS82-F1
#
_cell.length_a   1.000
_cell.length_b   1.000
_cell.length_c   1.000
_cell.angle_alpha   90.00
_cell.angle_beta   90.00
_cell.angle_gamma   90.00
#
_symmetry.space_group_name_H-M   'P 1'
#
loop_
_entity.id
_entity.type
_entity.pdbx_description
1 polymer ?
#
loop_
_entity_poly.entity_id
_entity_poly.type
_entity_poly.pdbx_seq_one_letter_code
_entity_poly.pdbx_strand_id
1 'polypeptide(L)'
;MKPSSGETTCRFADLFTIDDLVQNRDDAIHRFKMEMCTWEGKFGFGVGYNHVTGVTFDGHKIDYETGDLRKNLIQYWTASSKEALHVNMLSLYFLDDVYARQFFGNTSEANVIDVLERKIASYNDFHRRYPGFGGFLPWFAANGTQMNLLDGWLSRVPSLDNGQLIWSIKILIEALRRKSLDDLAAKYQERLDLMTRTVIPVFYDAARGGIRCESAIINLLDEGQMTNSSNYVTNGDCLLDDPYEGELMSYFMDLYAPWEQYGLTREECDKMWRNKRPKLVRVEYNTTTPWNSIDQKRVTVQRGYWFSSHEQWKYFYLPYQDIDLQRRLFVNGEKVRVYHSATYGIPGLYASVASSAAVGTYAVDYYSACGIQLAASQLVQHHHVVTPYASFPVIMANESIGLAWYLHMLQGSAMQNLYGSTEAINVNGLTISPVITWDSKITTVVAMLSSGLIDVTRQILRNEGKYDRFYNITESEWTRVFGANELLGEDIPWHLPTVSLPRNGLPDFTLCRNRSTNNRPKYIGLLVVIIGFFNFYFKN
;
A
#
# COMPACT_ATOMS: atom_id res chain seq x y z
N MET A 1 32.80 -16.03 -3.14
CA MET A 1 32.42 -16.70 -4.39
C MET A 1 31.10 -16.11 -4.84
N LYS A 2 31.10 -15.34 -5.94
CA LYS A 2 29.87 -14.84 -6.57
C LYS A 2 29.15 -16.05 -7.20
N PRO A 3 27.85 -16.28 -6.94
CA PRO A 3 27.09 -17.26 -7.70
C PRO A 3 26.99 -16.79 -9.15
N SER A 4 27.52 -17.59 -10.07
CA SER A 4 27.31 -17.47 -11.50
C SER A 4 25.92 -17.99 -11.86
N SER A 5 25.16 -17.24 -12.66
CA SER A 5 23.88 -17.61 -13.30
C SER A 5 22.73 -18.11 -12.39
N GLY A 6 21.84 -17.19 -12.00
CA GLY A 6 20.40 -17.34 -12.29
C GLY A 6 19.50 -18.17 -11.37
N GLU A 7 19.93 -18.64 -10.19
CA GLU A 7 18.99 -19.20 -9.21
C GLU A 7 18.57 -18.14 -8.18
N THR A 8 17.37 -17.58 -8.37
CA THR A 8 16.68 -16.76 -7.36
C THR A 8 16.36 -17.64 -6.15
N THR A 9 16.89 -17.32 -4.96
CA THR A 9 16.53 -18.01 -3.71
C THR A 9 15.31 -17.33 -3.08
N CYS A 10 14.42 -18.11 -2.46
CA CYS A 10 13.26 -17.55 -1.75
C CYS A 10 13.68 -16.57 -0.65
N ARG A 11 14.78 -16.89 0.05
CA ARG A 11 15.34 -16.06 1.12
C ARG A 11 16.36 -15.06 0.56
N PHE A 12 15.94 -14.28 -0.44
CA PHE A 12 16.83 -13.37 -1.17
C PHE A 12 17.28 -12.15 -0.34
N ALA A 13 16.57 -11.77 0.72
CA ALA A 13 16.92 -10.59 1.53
C ALA A 13 18.29 -10.75 2.20
N ASP A 14 18.71 -11.98 2.49
CA ASP A 14 20.03 -12.28 3.05
C ASP A 14 21.18 -12.06 2.03
N LEU A 15 20.87 -11.87 0.74
CA LEU A 15 21.86 -11.58 -0.32
C LEU A 15 22.25 -10.10 -0.40
N PHE A 16 21.55 -9.22 0.32
CA PHE A 16 21.73 -7.78 0.29
C PHE A 16 22.01 -7.24 1.69
N THR A 17 22.81 -6.19 1.76
CA THR A 17 22.98 -5.39 2.98
C THR A 17 22.29 -4.04 2.83
N ILE A 18 22.00 -3.39 3.95
CA ILE A 18 21.50 -2.00 3.95
C ILE A 18 22.46 -1.09 3.17
N ASP A 19 23.76 -1.27 3.38
CA ASP A 19 24.82 -0.55 2.69
C ASP A 19 24.78 -0.71 1.17
N ASP A 20 24.46 -1.93 0.69
CA ASP A 20 24.34 -2.18 -0.75
C ASP A 20 23.23 -1.34 -1.36
N LEU A 21 22.07 -1.24 -0.69
CA LEU A 21 20.93 -0.44 -1.17
C LEU A 21 21.18 1.07 -1.05
N VAL A 22 21.74 1.52 0.07
CA VAL A 22 22.00 2.95 0.32
C VAL A 22 23.04 3.52 -0.65
N GLN A 23 24.09 2.75 -0.94
CA GLN A 23 25.15 3.15 -1.86
C GLN A 23 24.92 2.66 -3.30
N ASN A 24 23.79 1.98 -3.55
CA ASN A 24 23.46 1.27 -4.78
C ASN A 24 24.65 0.45 -5.36
N ARG A 25 25.36 -0.29 -4.50
CA ARG A 25 26.57 -1.04 -4.90
C ARG A 25 26.22 -2.15 -5.88
N ASP A 26 26.98 -2.29 -6.96
CA ASP A 26 26.74 -3.29 -8.00
C ASP A 26 25.26 -3.30 -8.46
N ASP A 27 24.63 -2.13 -8.57
CA ASP A 27 23.22 -1.97 -8.95
C ASP A 27 22.24 -2.74 -8.04
N ALA A 28 22.50 -2.70 -6.73
CA ALA A 28 21.74 -3.45 -5.73
C ALA A 28 20.26 -3.10 -5.71
N ILE A 29 19.88 -1.84 -5.95
CA ILE A 29 18.47 -1.44 -5.97
C ILE A 29 17.73 -2.20 -7.08
N HIS A 30 18.23 -2.17 -8.31
CA HIS A 30 17.62 -2.89 -9.42
C HIS A 30 17.53 -4.39 -9.14
N ARG A 31 18.63 -5.02 -8.73
CA ARG A 31 18.66 -6.45 -8.42
C ARG A 31 17.69 -6.82 -7.30
N PHE A 32 17.60 -6.01 -6.25
CA PHE A 32 16.68 -6.23 -5.14
C PHE A 32 15.22 -6.12 -5.58
N LYS A 33 14.89 -5.10 -6.40
CA LYS A 33 13.55 -4.94 -6.98
C LYS A 33 13.16 -6.10 -7.88
N MET A 34 14.08 -6.62 -8.70
CA MET A 34 13.83 -7.79 -9.54
C MET A 34 13.52 -9.05 -8.72
N GLU A 35 14.29 -9.32 -7.66
CA GLU A 35 14.00 -10.41 -6.71
C GLU A 35 12.65 -10.20 -6.03
N MET A 36 12.40 -8.99 -5.50
CA MET A 36 11.13 -8.66 -4.87
C MET A 36 9.95 -8.89 -5.81
N CYS A 37 9.96 -8.33 -7.02
CA CYS A 37 8.90 -8.53 -8.00
C CYS A 37 8.72 -10.01 -8.37
N THR A 38 9.80 -10.77 -8.50
CA THR A 38 9.72 -12.23 -8.77
C THR A 38 8.93 -12.96 -7.70
N TRP A 39 9.23 -12.70 -6.43
CA TRP A 39 8.61 -13.42 -5.32
C TRP A 39 7.23 -12.88 -4.95
N GLU A 40 7.02 -11.57 -5.01
CA GLU A 40 5.70 -10.94 -4.84
C GLU A 40 4.73 -11.33 -5.97
N GLY A 41 5.23 -11.54 -7.19
CA GLY A 41 4.46 -12.04 -8.33
C GLY A 41 3.84 -13.41 -8.11
N LYS A 42 4.52 -14.28 -7.35
CA LYS A 42 3.99 -15.60 -6.96
C LYS A 42 2.76 -15.47 -6.07
N PHE A 43 2.66 -14.40 -5.28
CA PHE A 43 1.39 -14.03 -4.64
C PHE A 43 0.45 -13.39 -5.66
N GLY A 44 0.73 -12.17 -6.09
CA GLY A 44 -0.30 -11.33 -6.71
C GLY A 44 -0.78 -11.81 -8.09
N PHE A 45 0.05 -12.53 -8.86
CA PHE A 45 -0.38 -13.18 -10.11
C PHE A 45 -0.49 -14.71 -10.01
N GLY A 46 0.10 -15.33 -8.99
CA GLY A 46 0.01 -16.78 -8.80
C GLY A 46 -1.25 -17.20 -8.06
N VAL A 47 -1.51 -16.64 -6.88
CA VAL A 47 -2.52 -17.14 -5.94
C VAL A 47 -3.41 -16.05 -5.33
N GLY A 48 -3.09 -14.77 -5.52
CA GLY A 48 -3.79 -13.63 -4.93
C GLY A 48 -5.16 -13.33 -5.55
N TYR A 49 -5.56 -14.05 -6.60
CA TYR A 49 -6.85 -13.85 -7.25
C TYR A 49 -7.48 -15.17 -7.68
N ASN A 50 -8.79 -15.13 -7.89
CA ASN A 50 -9.56 -16.24 -8.42
C ASN A 50 -9.37 -16.31 -9.94
N HIS A 51 -8.64 -17.33 -10.41
CA HIS A 51 -8.36 -17.54 -11.83
C HIS A 51 -9.60 -17.72 -12.70
N VAL A 52 -10.75 -18.12 -12.15
CA VAL A 52 -12.00 -18.29 -12.91
C VAL A 52 -12.66 -16.94 -13.22
N THR A 53 -12.70 -16.04 -12.24
CA THR A 53 -13.40 -14.75 -12.33
C THR A 53 -12.47 -13.57 -12.59
N GLY A 54 -11.17 -13.72 -12.38
CA GLY A 54 -10.18 -12.65 -12.48
C GLY A 54 -10.18 -11.67 -11.30
N VAL A 55 -11.07 -11.81 -10.32
CA VAL A 55 -11.14 -10.92 -9.14
C VAL A 55 -10.25 -11.40 -8.01
N THR A 56 -9.72 -10.48 -7.22
CA THR A 56 -8.83 -10.78 -6.10
C THR A 56 -9.52 -11.57 -4.99
N PHE A 57 -8.71 -12.29 -4.22
CA PHE A 57 -8.98 -12.53 -2.81
C PHE A 57 -8.23 -11.45 -2.02
N ASP A 58 -8.62 -11.09 -0.81
CA ASP A 58 -7.77 -10.20 -0.03
C ASP A 58 -6.47 -10.89 0.42
N GLY A 59 -6.50 -12.19 0.72
CA GLY A 59 -5.30 -12.91 1.12
C GLY A 59 -5.44 -14.42 1.36
N HIS A 60 -4.33 -15.01 1.79
CA HIS A 60 -4.21 -16.42 2.14
C HIS A 60 -3.47 -16.61 3.47
N LYS A 61 -3.93 -17.55 4.29
CA LYS A 61 -3.13 -17.99 5.44
C LYS A 61 -2.00 -18.92 4.98
N ILE A 62 -0.84 -18.77 5.61
CA ILE A 62 0.35 -19.59 5.36
C ILE A 62 0.66 -20.45 6.58
N ASP A 63 1.17 -21.66 6.36
CA ASP A 63 1.52 -22.60 7.41
C ASP A 63 2.76 -22.15 8.17
N TYR A 64 2.72 -22.25 9.50
CA TYR A 64 3.74 -21.70 10.39
C TYR A 64 5.12 -22.35 10.24
N GLU A 65 5.19 -23.61 9.80
CA GLU A 65 6.45 -24.33 9.65
C GLU A 65 6.97 -24.22 8.21
N THR A 66 6.09 -24.40 7.24
CA THR A 66 6.48 -24.52 5.83
C THR A 66 6.44 -23.21 5.07
N GLY A 67 5.60 -22.26 5.48
CA GLY A 67 5.31 -21.04 4.72
C GLY A 67 4.48 -21.29 3.44
N ASP A 68 3.93 -22.51 3.28
CA ASP A 68 3.04 -22.86 2.17
C ASP A 68 1.60 -22.41 2.45
N LEU A 69 0.77 -22.30 1.42
CA LEU A 69 -0.62 -21.91 1.57
C LEU A 69 -1.42 -22.99 2.31
N ARG A 70 -2.23 -22.56 3.28
CA ARG A 70 -3.26 -23.42 3.84
C ARG A 70 -4.49 -23.35 2.95
N LYS A 71 -4.60 -24.29 1.99
CA LYS A 71 -5.67 -24.35 0.98
C LYS A 71 -7.10 -24.24 1.52
N ASN A 72 -7.35 -24.68 2.75
CA ASN A 72 -8.67 -24.60 3.40
C ASN A 72 -8.91 -23.28 4.16
N LEU A 73 -7.95 -22.35 4.15
CA LEU A 73 -7.98 -21.08 4.88
C LEU A 73 -7.67 -19.90 3.94
N ILE A 74 -8.19 -19.96 2.72
CA ILE A 74 -8.25 -18.81 1.82
C ILE A 74 -9.16 -17.77 2.46
N GLN A 75 -8.71 -16.53 2.51
CA GLN A 75 -9.61 -15.45 2.89
C GLN A 75 -10.40 -15.07 1.63
N TYR A 76 -11.52 -15.75 1.46
CA TYR A 76 -12.26 -15.79 0.20
C TYR A 76 -13.00 -14.49 -0.15
N TRP A 77 -12.93 -13.47 0.69
CA TRP A 77 -13.51 -12.16 0.44
C TRP A 77 -12.51 -11.21 -0.27
N THR A 78 -12.94 -10.00 -0.62
CA THR A 78 -12.06 -8.90 -1.06
C THR A 78 -12.87 -7.60 -1.09
N ALA A 79 -12.26 -6.50 -1.54
CA ALA A 79 -12.89 -5.21 -1.75
C ALA A 79 -12.26 -4.45 -2.93
N SER A 80 -12.88 -3.34 -3.34
CA SER A 80 -12.36 -2.46 -4.40
C SER A 80 -10.92 -2.00 -4.16
N SER A 81 -10.46 -1.89 -2.91
CA SER A 81 -9.09 -1.50 -2.56
C SER A 81 -8.03 -2.48 -3.06
N LYS A 82 -8.28 -3.79 -2.90
CA LYS A 82 -7.39 -4.86 -3.39
C LYS A 82 -7.51 -5.03 -4.90
N GLU A 83 -8.71 -4.88 -5.44
CA GLU A 83 -8.91 -4.82 -6.89
C GLU A 83 -8.14 -3.67 -7.53
N ALA A 84 -8.04 -2.51 -6.88
CA ALA A 84 -7.29 -1.37 -7.37
C ALA A 84 -5.78 -1.68 -7.49
N LEU A 85 -5.20 -2.36 -6.49
CA LEU A 85 -3.80 -2.81 -6.56
C LEU A 85 -3.57 -3.79 -7.73
N HIS A 86 -4.46 -4.76 -7.90
CA HIS A 86 -4.35 -5.72 -9.00
C HIS A 86 -4.47 -5.04 -10.36
N VAL A 87 -5.46 -4.15 -10.54
CA VAL A 87 -5.64 -3.37 -11.78
C VAL A 87 -4.43 -2.47 -12.05
N ASN A 88 -3.81 -1.87 -11.04
CA ASN A 88 -2.58 -1.09 -11.21
C ASN A 88 -1.40 -1.96 -11.68
N MET A 89 -1.22 -3.15 -11.12
CA MET A 89 -0.17 -4.07 -11.60
C MET A 89 -0.40 -4.52 -13.05
N LEU A 90 -1.65 -4.82 -13.41
CA LEU A 90 -2.02 -5.13 -14.80
C LEU A 90 -1.77 -3.92 -15.71
N SER A 91 -2.06 -2.70 -15.25
CA SER A 91 -1.77 -1.47 -16.00
C SER A 91 -0.27 -1.30 -16.23
N LEU A 92 0.56 -1.49 -15.19
CA LEU A 92 2.03 -1.40 -15.30
C LEU A 92 2.60 -2.41 -16.30
N TYR A 93 2.02 -3.61 -16.39
CA TYR A 93 2.39 -4.59 -17.43
C TYR A 93 2.19 -4.02 -18.84
N PHE A 94 1.03 -3.41 -19.12
CA PHE A 94 0.75 -2.77 -20.41
C PHE A 94 1.47 -1.43 -20.62
N LEU A 95 2.02 -0.83 -19.57
CA LEU A 95 2.94 0.31 -19.67
C LEU A 95 4.40 -0.11 -19.89
N ASP A 96 4.66 -1.40 -20.08
CA ASP A 96 5.99 -1.99 -20.29
C ASP A 96 6.98 -1.74 -19.13
N ASP A 97 6.49 -1.59 -17.90
CA ASP A 97 7.36 -1.48 -16.74
C ASP A 97 8.15 -2.80 -16.55
N VAL A 98 9.48 -2.70 -16.53
CA VAL A 98 10.37 -3.87 -16.47
C VAL A 98 10.18 -4.71 -15.20
N TYR A 99 9.88 -4.06 -14.07
CA TYR A 99 9.67 -4.74 -12.80
C TYR A 99 8.28 -5.37 -12.74
N ALA A 100 7.28 -4.72 -13.34
CA ALA A 100 5.97 -5.35 -13.56
C ALA A 100 6.11 -6.57 -14.47
N ARG A 101 6.83 -6.49 -15.59
CA ARG A 101 7.11 -7.67 -16.44
C ARG A 101 7.77 -8.80 -15.64
N GLN A 102 8.72 -8.49 -14.76
CA GLN A 102 9.31 -9.47 -13.84
C GLN A 102 8.30 -10.08 -12.86
N PHE A 103 7.37 -9.26 -12.33
CA PHE A 103 6.29 -9.71 -11.45
C PHE A 103 5.36 -10.73 -12.13
N PHE A 104 5.04 -10.54 -13.40
CA PHE A 104 4.27 -11.51 -14.19
C PHE A 104 5.14 -12.66 -14.74
N GLY A 105 6.47 -12.57 -14.64
CA GLY A 105 7.40 -13.59 -15.10
C GLY A 105 7.22 -13.92 -16.59
N ASN A 106 7.12 -15.21 -16.92
CA ASN A 106 6.98 -15.69 -18.31
C ASN A 106 5.53 -15.68 -18.83
N THR A 107 4.60 -15.01 -18.14
CA THR A 107 3.20 -14.93 -18.56
C THR A 107 3.06 -14.16 -19.88
N SER A 108 2.39 -14.78 -20.85
CA SER A 108 2.08 -14.16 -22.13
C SER A 108 1.08 -13.01 -21.98
N GLU A 109 1.18 -12.03 -22.88
CA GLU A 109 0.23 -10.92 -22.91
C GLU A 109 -1.22 -11.38 -23.07
N ALA A 110 -1.46 -12.43 -23.86
CA ALA A 110 -2.78 -13.04 -24.02
C ALA A 110 -3.38 -13.54 -22.68
N ASN A 111 -2.56 -14.10 -21.79
CA ASN A 111 -3.03 -14.53 -20.47
C ASN A 111 -3.37 -13.34 -19.56
N VAL A 112 -2.60 -12.24 -19.66
CA VAL A 112 -2.89 -11.00 -18.91
C VAL A 112 -4.19 -10.35 -19.41
N ILE A 113 -4.40 -10.34 -20.74
CA ILE A 113 -5.66 -9.89 -21.36
C ILE A 113 -6.84 -10.74 -20.89
N ASP A 114 -6.70 -12.07 -20.87
CA ASP A 114 -7.76 -12.99 -20.41
C ASP A 114 -8.15 -12.74 -18.94
N VAL A 115 -7.19 -12.40 -18.07
CA VAL A 115 -7.50 -11.99 -16.68
C VAL A 115 -8.35 -10.71 -16.65
N LEU A 116 -8.01 -9.71 -17.45
CA LEU A 116 -8.78 -8.47 -17.55
C LEU A 116 -10.18 -8.67 -18.12
N GLU A 117 -10.33 -9.54 -19.13
CA GLU A 117 -11.61 -9.91 -19.73
C GLU A 117 -12.53 -10.61 -18.71
N ARG A 118 -12.01 -11.59 -17.97
CA ARG A 118 -12.77 -12.26 -16.89
C ARG A 118 -13.16 -11.30 -15.78
N LYS A 119 -12.25 -10.40 -15.39
CA LYS A 119 -12.48 -9.41 -14.34
C LYS A 119 -13.61 -8.45 -14.72
N ILE A 120 -13.57 -7.85 -15.90
CA ILE A 120 -14.63 -6.91 -16.32
C ILE A 120 -15.96 -7.62 -16.53
N ALA A 121 -15.95 -8.86 -17.06
CA ALA A 121 -17.14 -9.68 -17.15
C ALA A 121 -17.76 -9.97 -15.77
N SER A 122 -16.93 -10.25 -14.75
CA SER A 122 -17.38 -10.49 -13.38
C SER A 122 -17.98 -9.22 -12.75
N TYR A 123 -17.37 -8.05 -12.96
CA TYR A 123 -17.91 -6.78 -12.49
C TYR A 123 -19.28 -6.45 -13.11
N ASN A 124 -19.44 -6.76 -14.40
CA ASN A 124 -20.68 -6.53 -15.13
C ASN A 124 -21.77 -7.52 -14.73
N ASP A 125 -21.43 -8.80 -14.52
CA ASP A 125 -22.35 -9.79 -13.98
C ASP A 125 -22.82 -9.44 -12.57
N PHE A 126 -21.90 -9.02 -11.69
CA PHE A 126 -22.25 -8.58 -10.34
C PHE A 126 -23.21 -7.39 -10.37
N HIS A 127 -22.94 -6.39 -11.22
CA HIS A 127 -23.81 -5.25 -11.39
C HIS A 127 -25.20 -5.64 -11.91
N ARG A 128 -25.28 -6.51 -12.92
CA ARG A 128 -26.55 -7.00 -13.46
C ARG A 128 -27.41 -7.70 -12.38
N ARG A 129 -26.79 -8.39 -11.43
CA ARG A 129 -27.50 -9.06 -10.33
C ARG A 129 -27.84 -8.13 -9.17
N TYR A 130 -27.03 -7.10 -8.93
CA TYR A 130 -27.18 -6.16 -7.81
C TYR A 130 -27.03 -4.72 -8.30
N PRO A 131 -27.96 -4.23 -9.13
CA PRO A 131 -27.84 -2.93 -9.77
C PRO A 131 -27.78 -1.78 -8.77
N GLY A 132 -28.40 -1.90 -7.59
CA GLY A 132 -28.41 -0.87 -6.55
C GLY A 132 -27.03 -0.41 -6.07
N PHE A 133 -25.95 -1.18 -6.32
CA PHE A 133 -24.58 -0.71 -6.08
C PHE A 133 -24.11 0.36 -7.09
N GLY A 134 -24.86 0.65 -8.15
CA GLY A 134 -24.58 1.73 -9.10
C GLY A 134 -23.25 1.57 -9.86
N GLY A 135 -22.73 0.34 -10.00
CA GLY A 135 -21.41 0.10 -10.60
C GLY A 135 -20.24 0.24 -9.63
N PHE A 136 -20.48 0.44 -8.34
CA PHE A 136 -19.46 0.32 -7.30
C PHE A 136 -19.41 -1.13 -6.78
N LEU A 137 -18.33 -1.50 -6.09
CA LEU A 137 -18.24 -2.82 -5.44
C LEU A 137 -18.26 -2.66 -3.92
N PRO A 138 -19.06 -3.47 -3.20
CA PRO A 138 -18.94 -3.58 -1.75
C PRO A 138 -17.67 -4.37 -1.40
N TRP A 139 -17.52 -4.74 -0.13
CA TRP A 139 -16.75 -5.97 0.14
C TRP A 139 -17.59 -7.16 -0.33
N PHE A 140 -16.96 -8.11 -1.02
CA PHE A 140 -17.66 -9.22 -1.68
C PHE A 140 -16.94 -10.55 -1.47
N ALA A 141 -17.68 -11.64 -1.57
CA ALA A 141 -17.12 -12.98 -1.63
C ALA A 141 -16.65 -13.29 -3.06
N ALA A 142 -15.39 -13.70 -3.18
CA ALA A 142 -14.71 -14.05 -4.42
C ALA A 142 -14.50 -15.56 -4.60
N ASN A 143 -15.16 -16.40 -3.79
CA ASN A 143 -15.13 -17.85 -3.95
C ASN A 143 -16.03 -18.32 -5.12
N GLY A 144 -15.62 -19.40 -5.77
CA GLY A 144 -16.41 -20.06 -6.80
C GLY A 144 -16.28 -19.42 -8.18
N THR A 145 -17.36 -19.41 -8.95
CA THR A 145 -17.37 -19.04 -10.38
C THR A 145 -17.94 -17.64 -10.66
N GLN A 146 -18.31 -16.89 -9.62
CA GLN A 146 -18.88 -15.55 -9.73
C GLN A 146 -18.67 -14.76 -8.44
N MET A 147 -18.80 -13.43 -8.51
CA MET A 147 -18.78 -12.55 -7.32
C MET A 147 -20.10 -12.66 -6.54
N ASN A 148 -20.04 -12.82 -5.22
CA ASN A 148 -21.24 -12.92 -4.37
C ASN A 148 -21.23 -11.85 -3.27
N LEU A 149 -22.41 -11.53 -2.74
CA LEU A 149 -22.51 -10.64 -1.58
C LEU A 149 -21.79 -11.27 -0.37
N LEU A 150 -21.21 -10.42 0.46
CA LEU A 150 -20.58 -10.81 1.71
C LEU A 150 -21.47 -10.38 2.88
N ASP A 151 -21.59 -11.24 3.89
CA ASP A 151 -22.30 -10.91 5.13
C ASP A 151 -21.72 -9.64 5.77
N GLY A 152 -22.60 -8.78 6.27
CA GLY A 152 -22.23 -7.44 6.75
C GLY A 152 -22.13 -6.37 5.66
N TRP A 153 -22.06 -6.75 4.38
CA TRP A 153 -21.96 -5.86 3.22
C TRP A 153 -23.06 -6.04 2.17
N LEU A 154 -24.09 -6.83 2.50
CA LEU A 154 -25.20 -7.20 1.61
C LEU A 154 -25.86 -6.00 0.89
N SER A 155 -25.97 -4.86 1.58
CA SER A 155 -26.58 -3.62 1.07
C SER A 155 -25.77 -2.38 1.45
N ARG A 156 -24.43 -2.52 1.57
CA ARG A 156 -23.52 -1.43 1.96
C ARG A 156 -22.39 -1.33 0.96
N VAL A 157 -21.98 -0.11 0.62
CA VAL A 157 -20.87 0.12 -0.30
C VAL A 157 -19.94 1.23 0.20
N PRO A 158 -18.61 0.99 0.29
CA PRO A 158 -17.66 1.97 0.79
C PRO A 158 -17.18 2.89 -0.34
N SER A 159 -17.08 4.19 -0.08
CA SER A 159 -16.58 5.15 -1.06
C SER A 159 -15.06 5.17 -1.15
N LEU A 160 -14.35 4.90 -0.05
CA LEU A 160 -12.88 4.93 0.02
C LEU A 160 -12.26 3.92 -0.96
N ASP A 161 -12.61 2.65 -0.81
CA ASP A 161 -12.11 1.55 -1.64
C ASP A 161 -12.44 1.77 -3.12
N ASN A 162 -13.63 2.28 -3.40
CA ASN A 162 -14.07 2.56 -4.76
C ASN A 162 -13.34 3.77 -5.37
N GLY A 163 -12.95 4.77 -4.57
CA GLY A 163 -12.11 5.86 -5.02
C GLY A 163 -10.77 5.35 -5.57
N GLN A 164 -10.15 4.39 -4.89
CA GLN A 164 -8.93 3.74 -5.35
C GLN A 164 -9.14 2.99 -6.68
N LEU A 165 -10.20 2.17 -6.76
CA LEU A 165 -10.50 1.39 -7.96
C LEU A 165 -10.81 2.25 -9.19
N ILE A 166 -11.51 3.37 -9.02
CA ILE A 166 -11.85 4.29 -10.12
C ILE A 166 -10.60 4.81 -10.80
N TRP A 167 -9.63 5.31 -10.02
CA TRP A 167 -8.39 5.82 -10.59
C TRP A 167 -7.55 4.71 -11.23
N SER A 168 -7.54 3.50 -10.65
CA SER A 168 -6.93 2.33 -11.29
C SER A 168 -7.56 1.99 -12.64
N ILE A 169 -8.90 1.99 -12.74
CA ILE A 169 -9.61 1.75 -14.01
C ILE A 169 -9.28 2.84 -15.04
N LYS A 170 -9.24 4.12 -14.63
CA LYS A 170 -8.85 5.22 -15.53
C LYS A 170 -7.44 5.03 -16.10
N ILE A 171 -6.48 4.65 -15.26
CA ILE A 171 -5.11 4.38 -15.70
C ILE A 171 -5.08 3.15 -16.64
N LEU A 172 -5.80 2.08 -16.31
CA LEU A 172 -5.88 0.88 -17.14
C LEU A 172 -6.42 1.19 -18.54
N ILE A 173 -7.50 1.95 -18.64
CA ILE A 173 -8.10 2.34 -19.93
C ILE A 173 -7.05 2.99 -20.84
N GLU A 174 -6.27 3.92 -20.28
CA GLU A 174 -5.21 4.60 -21.03
C GLU A 174 -4.04 3.66 -21.38
N ALA A 175 -3.64 2.77 -20.47
CA ALA A 175 -2.61 1.76 -20.75
C ALA A 175 -3.04 0.80 -21.87
N LEU A 176 -4.30 0.37 -21.89
CA LEU A 176 -4.86 -0.48 -22.95
C LEU A 176 -4.90 0.22 -24.31
N ARG A 177 -5.32 1.49 -24.34
CA ARG A 177 -5.33 2.30 -25.58
C ARG A 177 -3.94 2.46 -26.18
N ARG A 178 -2.89 2.65 -25.36
CA ARG A 178 -1.50 2.69 -25.82
C ARG A 178 -1.02 1.40 -26.47
N LYS A 179 -1.68 0.29 -26.14
CA LYS A 179 -1.42 -1.04 -26.70
C LYS A 179 -2.39 -1.41 -27.82
N SER A 180 -3.20 -0.46 -28.29
CA SER A 180 -4.23 -0.68 -29.31
C SER A 180 -5.22 -1.80 -28.93
N LEU A 181 -5.48 -1.97 -27.63
CA LEU A 181 -6.48 -2.90 -27.08
C LEU A 181 -7.80 -2.17 -26.86
N ASP A 182 -8.30 -1.51 -27.91
CA ASP A 182 -9.40 -0.56 -27.84
C ASP A 182 -10.72 -1.20 -27.40
N ASP A 183 -11.01 -2.42 -27.84
CA ASP A 183 -12.23 -3.15 -27.44
C ASP A 183 -12.28 -3.42 -25.93
N LEU A 184 -11.15 -3.82 -25.35
CA LEU A 184 -11.05 -4.05 -23.91
C LEU A 184 -11.10 -2.72 -23.15
N ALA A 185 -10.41 -1.69 -23.65
CA ALA A 185 -10.49 -0.34 -23.09
C ALA A 185 -11.92 0.20 -23.07
N ALA A 186 -12.72 -0.07 -24.11
CA ALA A 186 -14.13 0.32 -24.20
C ALA A 186 -14.98 -0.34 -23.10
N LYS A 187 -14.81 -1.65 -22.84
CA LYS A 187 -15.52 -2.35 -21.76
C LYS A 187 -15.26 -1.74 -20.38
N TYR A 188 -14.00 -1.36 -20.10
CA TYR A 188 -13.66 -0.67 -18.86
C TYR A 188 -14.17 0.78 -18.83
N GLN A 189 -14.18 1.46 -19.97
CA GLN A 189 -14.78 2.79 -20.10
C GLN A 189 -16.28 2.77 -19.78
N GLU A 190 -17.04 1.80 -20.28
CA GLU A 190 -18.47 1.64 -19.96
C GLU A 190 -18.70 1.51 -18.45
N ARG A 191 -17.82 0.76 -17.76
CA ARG A 191 -17.88 0.63 -16.30
C ARG A 191 -17.58 1.95 -15.60
N LEU A 192 -16.55 2.68 -16.03
CA LEU A 192 -16.22 3.99 -15.48
C LEU A 192 -17.36 5.01 -15.71
N ASP A 193 -18.01 4.98 -16.87
CA ASP A 193 -19.13 5.87 -17.21
C ASP A 193 -20.35 5.56 -16.35
N LEU A 194 -20.61 4.29 -16.05
CA LEU A 194 -21.62 3.90 -15.07
C LEU A 194 -21.31 4.48 -13.69
N MET A 195 -20.10 4.28 -13.16
CA MET A 195 -19.67 4.82 -11.86
C MET A 195 -19.77 6.35 -11.83
N THR A 196 -19.38 7.02 -12.92
CA THR A 196 -19.46 8.49 -13.04
C THR A 196 -20.89 8.99 -12.93
N ARG A 197 -21.85 8.33 -13.59
CA ARG A 197 -23.26 8.74 -13.59
C ARG A 197 -23.95 8.51 -12.24
N THR A 198 -23.53 7.53 -11.46
CA THR A 198 -24.19 7.12 -10.20
C THR A 198 -23.50 7.62 -8.93
N VAL A 199 -22.27 8.15 -9.03
CA VAL A 199 -21.48 8.56 -7.85
C VAL A 199 -22.19 9.57 -6.95
N ILE A 200 -22.96 10.52 -7.52
CA ILE A 200 -23.71 11.51 -6.75
C ILE A 200 -24.83 10.85 -5.94
N PRO A 201 -25.80 10.14 -6.54
CA PRO A 201 -26.82 9.41 -5.80
C PRO A 201 -26.23 8.51 -4.71
N VAL A 202 -25.23 7.71 -5.08
CA VAL A 202 -24.66 6.71 -4.19
C VAL A 202 -23.94 7.36 -3.03
N PHE A 203 -23.05 8.33 -3.26
CA PHE A 203 -22.10 8.79 -2.23
C PHE A 203 -22.25 10.24 -1.78
N TYR A 204 -22.95 11.12 -2.49
CA TYR A 204 -23.12 12.49 -2.02
C TYR A 204 -24.27 12.61 -1.03
N ASP A 205 -23.95 13.00 0.21
CA ASP A 205 -24.92 13.36 1.23
C ASP A 205 -25.15 14.87 1.19
N ALA A 206 -26.16 15.30 0.42
CA ALA A 206 -26.49 16.72 0.26
C ALA A 206 -26.89 17.41 1.59
N ALA A 207 -27.52 16.67 2.50
CA ALA A 207 -27.95 17.20 3.80
C ALA A 207 -26.74 17.64 4.64
N ARG A 208 -25.65 16.85 4.61
CA ARG A 208 -24.41 17.17 5.32
C ARG A 208 -23.36 17.86 4.44
N GLY A 209 -23.54 17.87 3.12
CA GLY A 209 -22.59 18.45 2.15
C GLY A 209 -21.31 17.65 2.00
N GLY A 210 -21.36 16.34 2.21
CA GLY A 210 -20.17 15.49 2.30
C GLY A 210 -20.30 14.18 1.54
N ILE A 211 -19.20 13.46 1.44
CA ILE A 211 -19.17 12.12 0.84
C ILE A 211 -19.41 11.10 1.95
N ARG A 212 -20.38 10.21 1.77
CA ARG A 212 -20.63 9.08 2.68
C ARG A 212 -19.39 8.19 2.74
N CYS A 213 -18.87 7.87 3.93
CA CYS A 213 -17.85 6.79 4.04
C CYS A 213 -18.39 5.48 3.47
N GLU A 214 -19.65 5.22 3.81
CA GLU A 214 -20.39 4.06 3.39
C GLU A 214 -21.84 4.44 3.13
N SER A 215 -22.36 3.95 2.02
CA SER A 215 -23.76 4.10 1.66
C SER A 215 -24.50 2.81 1.95
N ALA A 216 -25.56 2.89 2.75
CA ALA A 216 -26.55 1.84 2.86
C ALA A 216 -27.62 2.02 1.78
N ILE A 217 -28.00 0.90 1.16
CA ILE A 217 -28.83 0.83 -0.04
C ILE A 217 -30.19 0.28 0.35
N ILE A 218 -31.27 1.00 0.01
CA ILE A 218 -32.64 0.61 0.37
C ILE A 218 -33.14 -0.48 -0.60
N ASN A 219 -33.12 -0.21 -1.89
CA ASN A 219 -33.55 -1.13 -2.94
C ASN A 219 -32.33 -1.58 -3.75
N LEU A 220 -31.85 -2.79 -3.45
CA LEU A 220 -30.66 -3.35 -4.06
C LEU A 220 -30.90 -3.88 -5.48
N LEU A 221 -32.10 -4.39 -5.75
CA LEU A 221 -32.43 -5.13 -6.97
C LEU A 221 -33.16 -4.29 -8.03
N ASP A 222 -33.59 -3.08 -7.69
CA ASP A 222 -34.30 -2.19 -8.62
C ASP A 222 -33.32 -1.27 -9.35
N GLU A 223 -33.06 -1.58 -10.62
CA GLU A 223 -32.20 -0.80 -11.51
C GLU A 223 -32.69 0.65 -11.67
N GLY A 224 -34.00 0.89 -11.58
CA GLY A 224 -34.58 2.24 -11.66
C GLY A 224 -34.17 3.16 -10.50
N GLN A 225 -33.65 2.61 -9.39
CA GLN A 225 -33.27 3.38 -8.21
C GLN A 225 -31.80 3.82 -8.19
N MET A 226 -30.96 3.40 -9.15
CA MET A 226 -29.52 3.68 -9.13
C MET A 226 -29.18 5.17 -9.22
N THR A 227 -30.04 5.93 -9.89
CA THR A 227 -29.91 7.39 -10.04
C THR A 227 -30.78 8.16 -9.05
N ASN A 228 -31.51 7.47 -8.17
CA ASN A 228 -32.34 8.09 -7.15
C ASN A 228 -31.56 8.24 -5.84
N SER A 229 -31.15 9.45 -5.49
CA SER A 229 -30.43 9.73 -4.23
C SER A 229 -31.19 9.28 -2.98
N SER A 230 -32.52 9.16 -3.03
CA SER A 230 -33.33 8.67 -1.89
C SER A 230 -33.13 7.17 -1.63
N ASN A 231 -32.55 6.42 -2.56
CA ASN A 231 -32.22 5.02 -2.38
C ASN A 231 -30.99 4.80 -1.49
N TYR A 232 -30.26 5.87 -1.18
CA TYR A 232 -28.98 5.82 -0.50
C TYR A 232 -29.00 6.65 0.78
N VAL A 233 -28.71 5.99 1.89
CA VAL A 233 -28.56 6.62 3.20
C VAL A 233 -27.15 6.43 3.70
N THR A 234 -26.69 7.38 4.49
CA THR A 234 -25.35 7.23 5.08
C THR A 234 -25.41 6.23 6.21
N ASN A 235 -24.49 5.28 6.19
CA ASN A 235 -24.39 4.32 7.27
C ASN A 235 -23.70 4.98 8.49
N GLY A 236 -24.49 5.33 9.49
CA GLY A 236 -24.03 6.06 10.67
C GLY A 236 -23.58 7.49 10.38
N ASP A 237 -22.62 7.99 11.16
CA ASP A 237 -22.20 9.39 11.13
C ASP A 237 -20.94 9.67 10.30
N CYS A 238 -20.39 8.66 9.62
CA CYS A 238 -19.11 8.77 8.93
C CYS A 238 -19.21 9.47 7.55
N LEU A 239 -18.36 10.47 7.33
CA LEU A 239 -18.09 11.10 6.04
C LEU A 239 -16.61 10.97 5.65
N LEU A 240 -16.30 10.89 4.36
CA LEU A 240 -14.92 10.97 3.84
C LEU A 240 -14.43 12.42 3.81
N ASP A 241 -14.20 12.96 4.99
CA ASP A 241 -13.84 14.35 5.23
C ASP A 241 -12.37 14.55 5.65
N ASP A 242 -11.51 13.53 5.55
CA ASP A 242 -10.10 13.60 5.90
C ASP A 242 -9.15 13.59 4.67
N PRO A 243 -7.85 13.94 4.84
CA PRO A 243 -6.91 14.07 3.73
C PRO A 243 -6.18 12.75 3.39
N TYR A 244 -6.74 11.59 3.71
CA TYR A 244 -6.09 10.29 3.50
C TYR A 244 -6.57 9.63 2.19
N GLU A 245 -6.79 8.31 2.17
CA GLU A 245 -7.09 7.52 0.98
C GLU A 245 -8.44 7.90 0.35
N GLY A 246 -9.42 8.23 1.20
CA GLY A 246 -10.78 8.61 0.77
C GLY A 246 -10.82 9.87 -0.10
N GLU A 247 -9.77 10.70 -0.06
CA GLU A 247 -9.65 11.88 -0.90
C GLU A 247 -9.60 11.56 -2.40
N LEU A 248 -9.24 10.33 -2.77
CA LEU A 248 -9.35 9.85 -4.14
C LEU A 248 -10.79 9.89 -4.67
N MET A 249 -11.78 9.57 -3.84
CA MET A 249 -13.19 9.74 -4.19
C MET A 249 -13.57 11.23 -4.26
N SER A 250 -13.05 12.05 -3.34
CA SER A 250 -13.27 13.51 -3.37
C SER A 250 -12.84 14.13 -4.70
N TYR A 251 -11.64 13.80 -5.19
CA TYR A 251 -11.18 14.29 -6.49
C TYR A 251 -11.99 13.74 -7.65
N PHE A 252 -12.35 12.46 -7.63
CA PHE A 252 -13.19 11.91 -8.69
C PHE A 252 -14.53 12.65 -8.77
N MET A 253 -15.16 12.91 -7.63
CA MET A 253 -16.43 13.65 -7.58
C MET A 253 -16.28 15.10 -8.03
N ASP A 254 -15.26 15.85 -7.57
CA ASP A 254 -15.05 17.24 -8.02
C ASP A 254 -14.87 17.35 -9.54
N LEU A 255 -14.08 16.42 -10.08
CA LEU A 255 -13.57 16.50 -11.45
C LEU A 255 -14.51 15.88 -12.48
N TYR A 256 -15.29 14.86 -12.12
CA TYR A 256 -16.02 14.03 -13.07
C TYR A 256 -17.51 13.88 -12.80
N ALA A 257 -17.96 14.08 -11.56
CA ALA A 257 -19.36 13.81 -11.25
C ALA A 257 -20.30 14.78 -11.96
N PRO A 258 -21.47 14.33 -12.43
CA PRO A 258 -22.42 15.17 -13.16
C PRO A 258 -23.30 15.98 -12.18
N TRP A 259 -22.69 16.88 -11.40
CA TRP A 259 -23.36 17.68 -10.37
C TRP A 259 -24.63 18.38 -10.90
N GLU A 260 -24.51 19.05 -12.05
CA GLU A 260 -25.60 19.82 -12.67
C GLU A 260 -26.78 18.93 -13.09
N GLN A 261 -26.51 17.69 -13.53
CA GLN A 261 -27.56 16.73 -13.91
C GLN A 261 -28.46 16.38 -12.71
N TYR A 262 -27.92 16.45 -11.49
CA TYR A 262 -28.65 16.22 -10.24
C TYR A 262 -29.16 17.51 -9.60
N GLY A 263 -29.14 18.65 -10.31
CA GLY A 263 -29.58 19.94 -9.81
C GLY A 263 -28.67 20.53 -8.72
N LEU A 264 -27.42 20.06 -8.63
CA LEU A 264 -26.42 20.55 -7.69
C LEU A 264 -25.47 21.53 -8.38
N THR A 265 -25.13 22.60 -7.67
CA THR A 265 -24.26 23.66 -8.19
C THR A 265 -22.79 23.37 -7.90
N ARG A 266 -21.89 24.13 -8.53
CA ARG A 266 -20.46 24.10 -8.18
C ARG A 266 -20.21 24.45 -6.71
N GLU A 267 -21.06 25.28 -6.11
CA GLU A 267 -20.99 25.64 -4.70
C GLU A 267 -21.23 24.44 -3.78
N GLU A 268 -22.10 23.50 -4.17
CA GLU A 268 -22.29 22.23 -3.45
C GLU A 268 -21.07 21.32 -3.58
N CYS A 269 -20.43 21.27 -4.76
CA CYS A 269 -19.15 20.58 -4.92
C CYS A 269 -18.07 21.20 -4.01
N ASP A 270 -17.99 22.53 -3.89
CA ASP A 270 -17.02 23.19 -3.01
C ASP A 270 -17.34 23.01 -1.51
N LYS A 271 -18.59 22.72 -1.16
CA LYS A 271 -19.01 22.36 0.21
C LYS A 271 -18.32 21.10 0.71
N MET A 272 -18.11 20.12 -0.16
CA MET A 272 -17.34 18.91 0.15
C MET A 272 -15.92 19.27 0.64
N TRP A 273 -15.21 20.16 -0.07
CA TRP A 273 -13.88 20.59 0.33
C TRP A 273 -13.90 21.39 1.63
N ARG A 274 -14.90 22.25 1.83
CA ARG A 274 -15.08 22.98 3.10
C ARG A 274 -15.25 22.04 4.29
N ASN A 275 -16.00 20.96 4.12
CA ASN A 275 -16.20 19.94 5.15
C ASN A 275 -14.91 19.19 5.48
N LYS A 276 -13.95 19.09 4.55
CA LYS A 276 -12.65 18.45 4.80
C LYS A 276 -11.69 19.31 5.62
N ARG A 277 -11.86 20.64 5.58
CA ARG A 277 -10.94 21.62 6.17
C ARG A 277 -10.60 21.39 7.65
N PRO A 278 -11.53 20.98 8.54
CA PRO A 278 -11.21 20.76 9.94
C PRO A 278 -10.28 19.56 10.20
N LYS A 279 -10.21 18.59 9.28
CA LYS A 279 -9.37 17.40 9.43
C LYS A 279 -8.00 17.52 8.77
N LEU A 280 -7.81 18.50 7.86
CA LEU A 280 -6.48 18.88 7.38
C LEU A 280 -5.78 19.73 8.43
N VAL A 281 -4.90 19.09 9.23
CA VAL A 281 -4.29 19.72 10.40
C VAL A 281 -2.76 19.66 10.34
N ARG A 282 -2.15 20.81 10.62
CA ARG A 282 -0.71 20.96 10.84
C ARG A 282 -0.35 20.54 12.26
N VAL A 283 0.64 19.66 12.40
CA VAL A 283 1.26 19.33 13.69
C VAL A 283 2.77 19.41 13.59
N GLU A 284 3.40 19.68 14.74
CA GLU A 284 4.85 19.74 14.86
C GLU A 284 5.33 18.52 15.65
N TYR A 285 5.95 17.56 14.96
CA TYR A 285 6.59 16.42 15.61
C TYR A 285 7.85 16.91 16.32
N ASN A 286 7.95 16.67 17.62
CA ASN A 286 9.13 17.03 18.40
C ASN A 286 10.16 15.90 18.38
N THR A 287 11.38 16.18 17.89
CA THR A 287 12.50 15.21 17.90
C THR A 287 13.13 15.05 19.28
N THR A 288 12.75 15.88 20.26
CA THR A 288 13.25 15.76 21.63
C THR A 288 12.82 14.43 22.24
N THR A 289 13.79 13.65 22.70
CA THR A 289 13.52 12.41 23.45
C THR A 289 14.00 12.53 24.89
N PRO A 290 13.51 11.70 25.83
CA PRO A 290 13.92 11.78 27.23
C PRO A 290 15.43 11.56 27.44
N TRP A 291 16.13 10.98 26.46
CA TRP A 291 17.56 10.65 26.51
C TRP A 291 18.43 11.48 25.56
N ASN A 292 17.84 12.28 24.65
CA ASN A 292 18.59 13.21 23.81
C ASN A 292 17.83 14.52 23.63
N SER A 293 18.37 15.59 24.24
CA SER A 293 17.83 16.94 24.24
C SER A 293 18.76 17.96 23.56
N ILE A 294 19.86 17.52 22.96
CA ILE A 294 20.93 18.42 22.46
C ILE A 294 20.61 18.95 21.05
N ASP A 295 19.91 18.17 20.23
CA ASP A 295 19.52 18.53 18.85
C ASP A 295 17.99 18.61 18.68
N GLN A 296 17.35 19.46 19.49
CA GLN A 296 15.88 19.64 19.42
C GLN A 296 15.48 20.29 18.10
N LYS A 297 14.72 19.56 17.30
CA LYS A 297 14.06 20.06 16.09
C LYS A 297 12.58 19.77 16.19
N ARG A 298 11.80 20.67 15.60
CA ARG A 298 10.39 20.42 15.32
C ARG A 298 10.28 20.14 13.83
N VAL A 299 9.49 19.13 13.48
CA VAL A 299 9.26 18.77 12.08
C VAL A 299 7.79 18.96 11.78
N THR A 300 7.50 19.80 10.80
CA THR A 300 6.12 20.06 10.38
C THR A 300 5.64 18.91 9.52
N VAL A 301 4.51 18.30 9.92
CA VAL A 301 3.86 17.22 9.17
C VAL A 301 2.34 17.42 9.11
N GLN A 302 1.70 16.77 8.14
CA GLN A 302 0.25 16.58 8.15
C GLN A 302 -0.11 15.60 9.26
N ARG A 303 -1.03 15.97 10.16
CA ARG A 303 -1.53 15.06 11.19
C ARG A 303 -2.21 13.86 10.53
N GLY A 304 -1.84 12.66 10.97
CA GLY A 304 -2.45 11.41 10.53
C GLY A 304 -3.67 11.03 11.36
N TYR A 305 -4.40 10.00 10.93
CA TYR A 305 -5.42 9.37 11.75
C TYR A 305 -4.74 8.63 12.89
N TRP A 306 -3.93 7.62 12.54
CA TRP A 306 -2.90 7.03 13.40
C TRP A 306 -1.48 7.38 12.93
N PHE A 307 -1.35 8.09 11.81
CA PHE A 307 -0.08 8.25 11.09
C PHE A 307 0.43 6.91 10.53
N SER A 308 -0.52 5.99 10.28
CA SER A 308 -0.29 4.71 9.60
C SER A 308 0.24 4.99 8.20
N SER A 309 1.18 4.18 7.73
CA SER A 309 1.72 4.35 6.37
C SER A 309 0.64 4.21 5.30
N HIS A 310 -0.39 3.40 5.56
CA HIS A 310 -1.55 3.20 4.69
C HIS A 310 -2.26 4.52 4.31
N GLU A 311 -2.25 5.52 5.21
CA GLU A 311 -2.88 6.84 5.00
C GLU A 311 -2.26 7.64 3.83
N GLN A 312 -1.08 7.21 3.33
CA GLN A 312 -0.37 7.84 2.21
C GLN A 312 -0.77 7.28 0.83
N TRP A 313 -1.76 6.38 0.76
CA TRP A 313 -2.15 5.67 -0.47
C TRP A 313 -2.40 6.57 -1.68
N LYS A 314 -2.97 7.75 -1.45
CA LYS A 314 -3.34 8.69 -2.52
C LYS A 314 -2.16 9.16 -3.38
N TYR A 315 -0.94 9.17 -2.81
CA TYR A 315 0.25 9.70 -3.47
C TYR A 315 0.70 8.87 -4.67
N PHE A 316 0.32 7.59 -4.76
CA PHE A 316 0.68 6.74 -5.92
C PHE A 316 -0.41 6.63 -6.99
N TYR A 317 -1.47 7.45 -6.89
CA TYR A 317 -2.54 7.55 -7.89
C TYR A 317 -2.56 8.90 -8.60
N LEU A 318 -2.56 9.97 -7.80
CA LEU A 318 -2.70 11.34 -8.28
C LEU A 318 -1.37 12.09 -8.14
N PRO A 319 -1.12 13.09 -9.00
CA PRO A 319 0.15 13.81 -9.03
C PRO A 319 0.27 14.86 -7.90
N TYR A 320 0.01 14.48 -6.64
CA TYR A 320 0.15 15.37 -5.48
C TYR A 320 1.56 15.96 -5.36
N GLN A 321 2.58 15.19 -5.73
CA GLN A 321 3.98 15.62 -5.63
C GLN A 321 4.38 16.67 -6.69
N ASP A 322 3.51 16.97 -7.65
CA ASP A 322 3.71 18.11 -8.57
C ASP A 322 3.56 19.46 -7.85
N ILE A 323 2.85 19.49 -6.71
CA ILE A 323 2.73 20.66 -5.84
C ILE A 323 3.93 20.66 -4.87
N ASP A 324 4.77 21.69 -4.90
CA ASP A 324 5.99 21.75 -4.08
C ASP A 324 5.73 21.57 -2.58
N LEU A 325 4.70 22.26 -2.06
CA LEU A 325 4.29 22.17 -0.67
C LEU A 325 3.89 20.74 -0.27
N GLN A 326 3.17 20.03 -1.13
CA GLN A 326 2.80 18.62 -0.90
C GLN A 326 4.02 17.73 -0.83
N ARG A 327 4.91 17.86 -1.82
CA ARG A 327 6.13 17.07 -1.91
C ARG A 327 6.98 17.24 -0.65
N ARG A 328 7.15 18.48 -0.18
CA ARG A 328 7.91 18.80 1.04
C ARG A 328 7.24 18.25 2.30
N LEU A 329 5.93 18.41 2.45
CA LEU A 329 5.18 17.86 3.59
C LEU A 329 5.21 16.32 3.63
N PHE A 330 5.05 15.68 2.47
CA PHE A 330 5.17 14.23 2.34
C PHE A 330 6.56 13.76 2.76
N VAL A 331 7.63 14.37 2.22
CA VAL A 331 9.02 14.07 2.59
C VAL A 331 9.27 14.27 4.09
N ASN A 332 8.76 15.34 4.69
CA ASN A 332 8.86 15.55 6.14
C ASN A 332 8.18 14.44 6.94
N GLY A 333 6.98 14.02 6.52
CA GLY A 333 6.26 12.92 7.15
C GLY A 333 7.05 11.62 7.13
N GLU A 334 7.68 11.31 6.00
CA GLU A 334 8.47 10.09 5.86
C GLU A 334 9.82 10.15 6.59
N LYS A 335 10.44 11.33 6.67
CA LYS A 335 11.60 11.55 7.56
C LYS A 335 11.23 11.33 9.03
N VAL A 336 10.08 11.84 9.48
CA VAL A 336 9.56 11.59 10.84
C VAL A 336 9.31 10.11 11.06
N ARG A 337 8.77 9.39 10.07
CA ARG A 337 8.49 7.95 10.15
C ARG A 337 9.73 7.15 10.47
N VAL A 338 10.80 7.33 9.68
CA VAL A 338 12.06 6.61 9.89
C VAL A 338 12.83 7.11 11.11
N TYR A 339 12.77 8.42 11.40
CA TYR A 339 13.38 9.00 12.59
C TYR A 339 12.79 8.39 13.86
N HIS A 340 11.46 8.30 13.92
CA HIS A 340 10.74 7.74 15.07
C HIS A 340 11.21 6.31 15.34
N SER A 341 11.14 5.43 14.33
CA SER A 341 11.56 4.04 14.51
C SER A 341 13.03 3.90 14.90
N ALA A 342 13.93 4.65 14.25
CA ALA A 342 15.36 4.63 14.58
C ALA A 342 15.64 5.10 16.02
N THR A 343 14.95 6.15 16.48
CA THR A 343 15.19 6.78 17.77
C THR A 343 14.61 5.96 18.94
N TYR A 344 13.46 5.33 18.73
CA TYR A 344 12.79 4.52 19.75
C TYR A 344 13.20 3.03 19.69
N GLY A 345 14.16 2.67 18.85
CA GLY A 345 14.64 1.29 18.74
C GLY A 345 13.54 0.33 18.26
N ILE A 346 12.76 0.76 17.27
CA ILE A 346 11.73 -0.07 16.63
C ILE A 346 12.35 -0.73 15.39
N PRO A 347 12.41 -2.07 15.30
CA PRO A 347 13.07 -2.80 14.21
C PRO A 347 12.19 -2.90 12.94
N GLY A 348 11.46 -1.84 12.62
CA GLY A 348 10.54 -1.78 11.49
C GLY A 348 9.69 -0.52 11.49
N LEU A 349 8.64 -0.51 10.66
CA LEU A 349 7.74 0.63 10.49
C LEU A 349 6.29 0.20 10.75
N TYR A 350 5.43 1.17 11.12
CA TYR A 350 4.04 0.92 11.47
C TYR A 350 3.06 1.23 10.35
N ALA A 351 2.08 0.35 10.20
CA ALA A 351 0.88 0.58 9.43
C ALA A 351 -0.23 -0.41 9.87
N SER A 352 -1.47 -0.12 9.53
CA SER A 352 -2.64 -0.94 9.84
C SER A 352 -2.48 -2.35 9.26
N VAL A 353 -2.57 -3.41 10.06
CA VAL A 353 -2.12 -4.74 9.60
C VAL A 353 -2.80 -5.87 10.35
N ALA A 354 -2.82 -7.08 9.80
CA ALA A 354 -3.23 -8.24 10.58
C ALA A 354 -2.27 -8.50 11.75
N SER A 355 -2.82 -8.86 12.91
CA SER A 355 -2.06 -9.12 14.12
C SER A 355 -1.13 -10.31 13.95
N SER A 356 -0.11 -10.41 14.80
CA SER A 356 0.62 -11.68 14.94
C SER A 356 -0.29 -12.73 15.59
N ALA A 357 -0.07 -14.01 15.27
CA ALA A 357 -0.74 -15.14 15.92
C ALA A 357 0.24 -15.91 16.81
N ALA A 358 -0.26 -16.71 17.75
CA ALA A 358 0.60 -17.66 18.45
C ALA A 358 1.08 -18.74 17.46
N VAL A 359 2.27 -19.31 17.70
CA VAL A 359 2.82 -20.36 16.85
C VAL A 359 1.84 -21.54 16.76
N GLY A 360 1.53 -21.96 15.52
CA GLY A 360 0.59 -23.05 15.25
C GLY A 360 -0.89 -22.66 15.30
N THR A 361 -1.22 -21.40 15.62
CA THR A 361 -2.60 -20.87 15.52
C THR A 361 -2.75 -20.00 14.29
N TYR A 362 -3.99 -19.77 13.86
CA TYR A 362 -4.27 -19.01 12.63
C TYR A 362 -5.33 -17.93 12.86
N ALA A 363 -5.65 -17.66 14.12
CA ALA A 363 -6.52 -16.56 14.50
C ALA A 363 -5.68 -15.29 14.50
N VAL A 364 -6.02 -14.37 13.61
CA VAL A 364 -5.43 -13.03 13.53
C VAL A 364 -6.58 -12.04 13.66
N ASP A 365 -6.37 -11.02 14.48
CA ASP A 365 -7.22 -9.83 14.51
C ASP A 365 -6.70 -8.82 13.49
N TYR A 366 -7.46 -7.77 13.22
CA TYR A 366 -6.97 -6.64 12.42
C TYR A 366 -6.58 -5.48 13.34
N TYR A 367 -5.30 -5.13 13.35
CA TYR A 367 -4.78 -4.00 14.12
C TYR A 367 -4.79 -2.74 13.26
N SER A 368 -5.90 -1.99 13.32
CA SER A 368 -6.01 -0.70 12.61
C SER A 368 -5.10 0.38 13.23
N ALA A 369 -5.05 0.45 14.56
CA ALA A 369 -4.42 1.54 15.30
C ALA A 369 -2.90 1.38 15.48
N CYS A 370 -2.18 1.22 14.36
CA CYS A 370 -0.73 1.12 14.27
C CYS A 370 -0.15 2.39 13.61
N GLY A 371 0.71 3.13 14.31
CA GLY A 371 1.30 4.36 13.76
C GLY A 371 2.12 5.16 14.76
N ILE A 372 2.13 6.47 14.64
CA ILE A 372 2.98 7.37 15.44
C ILE A 372 2.10 8.33 16.24
N GLN A 373 1.98 8.07 17.55
CA GLN A 373 1.08 8.81 18.43
C GLN A 373 1.32 10.33 18.40
N LEU A 374 2.57 10.75 18.32
CA LEU A 374 2.96 12.17 18.35
C LEU A 374 2.51 12.96 17.11
N ALA A 375 2.13 12.27 16.04
CA ALA A 375 1.63 12.87 14.80
C ALA A 375 0.21 12.39 14.45
N ALA A 376 -0.46 11.67 15.36
CA ALA A 376 -1.77 11.08 15.15
C ALA A 376 -2.89 11.91 15.80
N SER A 377 -4.09 11.82 15.25
CA SER A 377 -5.31 12.36 15.87
C SER A 377 -6.02 11.36 16.77
N GLN A 378 -5.90 10.07 16.47
CA GLN A 378 -6.43 8.98 17.27
C GLN A 378 -5.38 8.36 18.19
N LEU A 379 -5.86 7.61 19.18
CA LEU A 379 -5.00 6.80 20.03
C LEU A 379 -4.42 5.64 19.22
N VAL A 380 -3.10 5.55 19.16
CA VAL A 380 -2.35 4.40 18.66
C VAL A 380 -2.38 3.32 19.74
N GLN A 381 -2.88 2.14 19.39
CA GLN A 381 -3.12 1.04 20.35
C GLN A 381 -2.09 -0.08 20.21
N HIS A 382 -1.49 -0.22 19.03
CA HIS A 382 -0.58 -1.33 18.73
C HIS A 382 0.78 -0.80 18.26
N HIS A 383 1.81 -1.10 19.04
CA HIS A 383 3.20 -0.69 18.79
C HIS A 383 4.17 -1.89 18.78
N HIS A 384 3.65 -3.10 18.93
CA HIS A 384 4.45 -4.31 19.05
C HIS A 384 4.48 -5.14 17.77
N VAL A 385 3.86 -4.70 16.67
CA VAL A 385 3.88 -5.35 15.36
C VAL A 385 4.37 -4.36 14.32
N VAL A 386 5.30 -4.79 13.47
CA VAL A 386 5.82 -4.04 12.32
C VAL A 386 5.58 -4.82 11.04
N THR A 387 5.51 -4.13 9.91
CA THR A 387 5.14 -4.73 8.63
C THR A 387 5.95 -4.16 7.46
N PRO A 388 6.42 -5.00 6.52
CA PRO A 388 7.22 -4.55 5.38
C PRO A 388 6.56 -3.41 4.59
N TYR A 389 5.24 -3.48 4.37
CA TYR A 389 4.55 -2.48 3.55
C TYR A 389 4.55 -1.08 4.15
N ALA A 390 4.77 -0.94 5.46
CA ALA A 390 4.90 0.37 6.09
C ALA A 390 6.10 1.19 5.54
N SER A 391 6.98 0.58 4.74
CA SER A 391 8.04 1.28 4.01
C SER A 391 7.60 1.93 2.70
N PHE A 392 6.41 1.61 2.15
CA PHE A 392 6.01 2.09 0.82
C PHE A 392 6.07 3.61 0.64
N PRO A 393 5.61 4.46 1.60
CA PRO A 393 5.66 5.89 1.38
C PRO A 393 7.10 6.41 1.51
N VAL A 394 7.93 5.77 2.33
CA VAL A 394 9.37 6.06 2.40
C VAL A 394 10.06 5.72 1.07
N ILE A 395 9.72 4.59 0.43
CA ILE A 395 10.25 4.22 -0.89
C ILE A 395 9.92 5.31 -1.93
N MET A 396 8.70 5.84 -1.88
CA MET A 396 8.28 6.92 -2.79
C MET A 396 9.01 8.25 -2.54
N ALA A 397 9.32 8.57 -1.27
CA ALA A 397 10.01 9.79 -0.90
C ALA A 397 11.54 9.70 -1.08
N ASN A 398 12.12 8.52 -0.84
CA ASN A 398 13.53 8.19 -0.97
C ASN A 398 13.70 6.67 -1.13
N GLU A 399 13.85 6.22 -2.38
CA GLU A 399 13.88 4.80 -2.75
C GLU A 399 14.93 3.99 -1.96
N SER A 400 16.17 4.49 -1.88
CA SER A 400 17.26 3.80 -1.19
C SER A 400 16.97 3.60 0.31
N ILE A 401 16.43 4.61 0.99
CA ILE A 401 16.12 4.54 2.42
C ILE A 401 14.91 3.65 2.66
N GLY A 402 13.85 3.79 1.85
CA GLY A 402 12.66 2.96 1.96
C GLY A 402 12.95 1.48 1.73
N LEU A 403 13.73 1.15 0.69
CA LEU A 403 14.14 -0.23 0.42
C LEU A 403 15.07 -0.78 1.52
N ALA A 404 15.90 0.05 2.17
CA ALA A 404 16.69 -0.37 3.32
C ALA A 404 15.80 -0.79 4.51
N TRP A 405 14.73 -0.05 4.81
CA TRP A 405 13.75 -0.43 5.85
C TRP A 405 12.94 -1.67 5.45
N TYR A 406 12.54 -1.79 4.18
CA TYR A 406 11.87 -2.98 3.67
C TYR A 406 12.77 -4.22 3.80
N LEU A 407 14.01 -4.15 3.30
CA LEU A 407 15.03 -5.19 3.42
C LEU A 407 15.22 -5.62 4.88
N HIS A 408 15.36 -4.64 5.78
CA HIS A 408 15.56 -4.90 7.20
C HIS A 408 14.44 -5.74 7.82
N MET A 409 13.19 -5.43 7.48
CA MET A 409 12.04 -6.21 7.95
C MET A 409 11.99 -7.61 7.30
N LEU A 410 12.35 -7.74 6.02
CA LEU A 410 12.42 -9.06 5.35
C LEU A 410 13.49 -9.99 5.93
N GLN A 411 14.57 -9.44 6.46
CA GLN A 411 15.65 -10.21 7.11
C GLN A 411 15.23 -10.80 8.46
N GLY A 412 14.08 -10.40 9.01
CA GLY A 412 13.46 -11.03 10.18
C GLY A 412 13.08 -12.50 9.93
N SER A 413 13.06 -13.31 10.98
CA SER A 413 12.70 -14.73 10.87
C SER A 413 11.29 -14.90 10.29
N ALA A 414 11.16 -15.83 9.33
CA ALA A 414 9.88 -16.13 8.66
C ALA A 414 9.21 -14.91 7.97
N MET A 415 9.96 -13.85 7.68
CA MET A 415 9.47 -12.67 6.95
C MET A 415 9.60 -12.77 5.42
N GLN A 416 10.07 -13.90 4.92
CA GLN A 416 10.01 -14.27 3.51
C GLN A 416 9.44 -15.69 3.40
N ASN A 417 8.54 -15.89 2.46
CA ASN A 417 7.89 -17.17 2.13
C ASN A 417 7.88 -17.36 0.59
N LEU A 418 7.37 -18.50 0.12
CA LEU A 418 7.35 -18.82 -1.32
C LEU A 418 6.54 -17.83 -2.19
N TYR A 419 5.82 -16.91 -1.55
CA TYR A 419 4.98 -15.89 -2.15
C TYR A 419 5.46 -14.47 -1.80
N GLY A 420 6.73 -14.30 -1.43
CA GLY A 420 7.36 -13.01 -1.13
C GLY A 420 7.38 -12.69 0.37
N SER A 421 7.17 -11.43 0.70
CA SER A 421 7.11 -10.94 2.08
C SER A 421 5.95 -11.54 2.89
N THR A 422 6.17 -11.79 4.17
CA THR A 422 5.10 -12.14 5.13
C THR A 422 4.45 -10.87 5.66
N GLU A 423 3.16 -10.95 5.99
CA GLU A 423 2.32 -9.81 6.42
C GLU A 423 2.96 -8.93 7.50
N ALA A 424 3.35 -9.51 8.64
CA ALA A 424 3.89 -8.75 9.76
C ALA A 424 4.64 -9.63 10.75
N ILE A 425 5.43 -8.99 11.62
CA ILE A 425 6.15 -9.65 12.72
C ILE A 425 6.04 -8.84 14.00
N ASN A 426 5.98 -9.53 15.13
CA ASN A 426 6.11 -8.90 16.42
C ASN A 426 7.53 -8.33 16.59
N VAL A 427 7.69 -7.14 17.16
CA VAL A 427 9.00 -6.49 17.35
C VAL A 427 9.98 -7.33 18.18
N ASN A 428 9.48 -8.27 19.00
CA ASN A 428 10.31 -9.22 19.75
C ASN A 428 10.79 -10.43 18.92
N GLY A 429 10.34 -10.60 17.68
CA GLY A 429 10.71 -11.70 16.78
C GLY A 429 10.17 -13.08 17.16
N LEU A 430 9.18 -13.16 18.06
CA LEU A 430 8.65 -14.43 18.57
C LEU A 430 7.39 -14.94 17.82
N THR A 431 6.67 -14.04 17.14
CA THR A 431 5.43 -14.36 16.41
C THR A 431 5.33 -13.57 15.12
N ILE A 432 4.70 -14.15 14.10
CA ILE A 432 4.37 -13.49 12.83
C ILE A 432 2.87 -13.41 12.65
N SER A 433 2.41 -12.61 11.69
CA SER A 433 1.07 -12.77 11.14
C SER A 433 1.14 -13.84 10.02
N PRO A 434 0.58 -15.05 10.21
CA PRO A 434 0.69 -16.15 9.25
C PRO A 434 -0.32 -15.99 8.09
N VAL A 435 -0.31 -14.81 7.47
CA VAL A 435 -1.15 -14.45 6.34
C VAL A 435 -0.31 -13.68 5.32
N ILE A 436 -0.81 -13.63 4.09
CA ILE A 436 -0.30 -12.79 3.01
C ILE A 436 -1.50 -12.09 2.36
N THR A 437 -1.48 -10.76 2.30
CA THR A 437 -2.57 -9.95 1.76
C THR A 437 -2.10 -9.02 0.65
N TRP A 438 -3.03 -8.51 -0.17
CA TRP A 438 -2.70 -7.45 -1.14
C TRP A 438 -2.16 -6.18 -0.47
N ASP A 439 -2.77 -5.78 0.64
CA ASP A 439 -2.44 -4.55 1.37
C ASP A 439 -1.01 -4.60 1.90
N SER A 440 -0.61 -5.71 2.52
CA SER A 440 0.72 -5.81 3.14
C SER A 440 1.83 -6.13 2.15
N LYS A 441 1.52 -6.33 0.87
CA LYS A 441 2.45 -6.84 -0.14
C LYS A 441 2.49 -5.96 -1.36
N ILE A 442 1.39 -5.99 -2.11
CA ILE A 442 1.31 -5.40 -3.44
C ILE A 442 1.18 -3.88 -3.38
N THR A 443 0.71 -3.31 -2.26
CA THR A 443 0.83 -1.86 -2.00
C THR A 443 2.28 -1.38 -2.15
N THR A 444 3.24 -2.11 -1.59
CA THR A 444 4.67 -1.77 -1.70
C THR A 444 5.14 -1.80 -3.15
N VAL A 445 4.75 -2.84 -3.89
CA VAL A 445 5.14 -3.03 -5.29
C VAL A 445 4.54 -1.91 -6.15
N VAL A 446 3.25 -1.63 -6.03
CA VAL A 446 2.56 -0.56 -6.77
C VAL A 446 3.15 0.80 -6.45
N ALA A 447 3.35 1.13 -5.16
CA ALA A 447 3.93 2.40 -4.75
C ALA A 447 5.35 2.60 -5.29
N MET A 448 6.18 1.55 -5.26
CA MET A 448 7.54 1.58 -5.79
C MET A 448 7.58 1.80 -7.31
N LEU A 449 6.55 1.34 -8.04
CA LEU A 449 6.43 1.46 -9.49
C LEU A 449 5.49 2.61 -9.92
N SER A 450 5.10 3.46 -8.98
CA SER A 450 4.01 4.42 -9.18
C SER A 450 4.32 5.58 -10.11
N SER A 451 5.59 5.84 -10.43
CA SER A 451 5.96 6.93 -11.34
C SER A 451 5.24 6.82 -12.69
N GLY A 452 5.20 5.63 -13.28
CA GLY A 452 4.48 5.37 -14.53
C GLY A 452 2.97 5.56 -14.40
N LEU A 453 2.38 5.16 -13.27
CA LEU A 453 0.95 5.36 -12.99
C LEU A 453 0.60 6.85 -12.84
N ILE A 454 1.38 7.59 -12.06
CA ILE A 454 1.20 9.02 -11.83
C ILE A 454 1.37 9.81 -13.14
N ASP A 455 2.34 9.43 -13.97
CA ASP A 455 2.57 10.05 -15.28
C ASP A 455 1.35 9.87 -16.21
N VAL A 456 0.77 8.69 -16.23
CA VAL A 456 -0.48 8.41 -16.95
C VAL A 456 -1.62 9.25 -16.39
N THR A 457 -1.82 9.28 -15.07
CA THR A 457 -2.89 10.09 -14.46
C THR A 457 -2.72 11.58 -14.77
N ARG A 458 -1.49 12.10 -14.72
CA ARG A 458 -1.19 13.50 -15.08
C ARG A 458 -1.58 13.78 -16.52
N GLN A 459 -1.26 12.88 -17.45
CA GLN A 459 -1.60 13.03 -18.87
C GLN A 459 -3.12 12.97 -19.09
N ILE A 460 -3.83 12.05 -18.43
CA ILE A 460 -5.29 11.99 -18.44
C ILE A 460 -5.88 13.32 -17.99
N LEU A 461 -5.45 13.83 -16.82
CA LEU A 461 -5.96 15.09 -16.29
C LEU A 461 -5.67 16.28 -17.19
N ARG A 462 -4.50 16.35 -17.83
CA ARG A 462 -4.14 17.42 -18.77
C ARG A 462 -4.96 17.36 -20.05
N ASN A 463 -5.06 16.18 -20.67
CA ASN A 463 -5.79 15.97 -21.92
C ASN A 463 -7.28 16.28 -21.76
N GLU A 464 -7.82 16.05 -20.57
CA GLU A 464 -9.22 16.33 -20.26
C GLU A 464 -9.46 17.74 -19.65
N GLY A 465 -8.44 18.60 -19.55
CA GLY A 465 -8.56 19.96 -19.03
C GLY A 465 -8.85 20.06 -17.52
N LYS A 466 -8.52 19.03 -16.75
CA LYS A 466 -8.83 18.91 -15.31
C LYS A 466 -7.62 19.06 -14.38
N TYR A 467 -6.42 19.03 -14.94
CA TYR A 467 -5.17 19.13 -14.18
C TYR A 467 -5.09 20.43 -13.35
N ASP A 468 -5.42 21.58 -13.94
CA ASP A 468 -5.35 22.86 -13.24
C ASP A 468 -6.31 22.91 -12.05
N ARG A 469 -7.51 22.30 -12.15
CA ARG A 469 -8.44 22.22 -11.03
C ARG A 469 -7.89 21.34 -9.91
N PHE A 470 -7.32 20.19 -10.23
CA PHE A 470 -6.64 19.32 -9.25
C PHE A 470 -5.51 20.10 -8.53
N TYR A 471 -4.64 20.74 -9.32
CA TYR A 471 -3.51 21.49 -8.80
C TYR A 471 -3.98 22.63 -7.88
N ASN A 472 -4.92 23.46 -8.34
CA ASN A 472 -5.39 24.63 -7.59
C ASN A 472 -6.11 24.25 -6.28
N ILE A 473 -6.90 23.17 -6.26
CA ILE A 473 -7.54 22.71 -5.01
C ILE A 473 -6.49 22.19 -4.04
N THR A 474 -5.56 21.35 -4.51
CA THR A 474 -4.48 20.82 -3.67
C THR A 474 -3.61 21.94 -3.11
N GLU A 475 -3.19 22.88 -3.95
CA GLU A 475 -2.32 23.99 -3.54
C GLU A 475 -3.05 24.92 -2.57
N SER A 476 -4.30 25.31 -2.85
CA SER A 476 -5.05 26.24 -2.01
C SER A 476 -5.38 25.67 -0.64
N GLU A 477 -5.86 24.41 -0.56
CA GLU A 477 -6.25 23.82 0.72
C GLU A 477 -5.05 23.56 1.64
N TRP A 478 -3.90 23.16 1.08
CA TRP A 478 -2.69 22.98 1.90
C TRP A 478 -1.98 24.29 2.21
N THR A 479 -1.94 25.26 1.28
CA THR A 479 -1.38 26.58 1.58
C THR A 479 -2.15 27.27 2.71
N ARG A 480 -3.47 27.08 2.77
CA ARG A 480 -4.31 27.59 3.87
C ARG A 480 -3.87 27.08 5.26
N VAL A 481 -3.35 25.86 5.36
CA VAL A 481 -2.99 25.22 6.64
C VAL A 481 -1.49 25.29 6.91
N PHE A 482 -0.66 25.18 5.88
CA PHE A 482 0.79 25.04 5.99
C PHE A 482 1.57 26.22 5.42
N GLY A 483 0.95 27.13 4.67
CA GLY A 483 1.61 28.25 3.99
C GLY A 483 1.82 29.50 4.86
N ALA A 484 1.15 29.60 6.01
CA ALA A 484 1.29 30.76 6.90
C ALA A 484 2.66 30.84 7.60
N ASN A 485 3.31 29.69 7.81
CA ASN A 485 4.61 29.57 8.47
C ASN A 485 5.49 28.60 7.69
N GLU A 486 6.80 28.81 7.72
CA GLU A 486 7.76 27.87 7.16
C GLU A 486 7.56 26.44 7.69
N LEU A 487 7.85 25.46 6.85
CA LEU A 487 7.90 24.07 7.28
C LEU A 487 9.14 23.86 8.12
N LEU A 488 8.95 23.40 9.36
CA LEU A 488 10.07 23.14 10.27
C LEU A 488 10.67 21.76 9.97
N GLY A 489 11.97 21.61 10.23
CA GLY A 489 12.65 20.32 10.21
C GLY A 489 12.85 19.71 8.83
N GLU A 490 12.77 20.49 7.76
CA GLU A 490 13.06 19.99 6.39
C GLU A 490 14.50 19.48 6.24
N ASP A 491 15.40 19.93 7.11
CA ASP A 491 16.81 19.58 7.14
C ASP A 491 17.14 18.36 8.02
N ILE A 492 16.16 17.72 8.67
CA ILE A 492 16.45 16.50 9.43
C ILE A 492 16.95 15.41 8.48
N PRO A 493 17.99 14.64 8.88
CA PRO A 493 18.52 13.60 8.02
C PRO A 493 17.57 12.40 7.95
N TRP A 494 17.64 11.68 6.83
CA TRP A 494 17.04 10.34 6.73
C TRP A 494 17.74 9.39 7.71
N HIS A 495 16.97 8.50 8.33
CA HIS A 495 17.49 7.53 9.28
C HIS A 495 17.36 6.10 8.75
N LEU A 496 18.37 5.30 9.03
CA LEU A 496 18.40 3.86 8.76
C LEU A 496 17.96 3.09 10.02
N PRO A 497 17.56 1.81 9.88
CA PRO A 497 17.30 0.94 11.02
C PRO A 497 18.49 0.89 11.99
N THR A 498 18.22 1.05 13.29
CA THR A 498 19.25 1.11 14.36
C THR A 498 19.33 -0.16 15.21
N VAL A 499 18.31 -1.01 15.13
CA VAL A 499 18.19 -2.26 15.89
C VAL A 499 17.65 -3.34 14.97
N SER A 500 18.06 -4.59 15.17
CA SER A 500 17.61 -5.73 14.35
C SER A 500 16.41 -6.44 14.95
N LEU A 501 15.54 -6.97 14.10
CA LEU A 501 14.54 -7.96 14.52
C LEU A 501 15.24 -9.17 15.17
N PRO A 502 14.89 -9.56 16.41
CA PRO A 502 15.46 -10.74 17.04
C PRO A 502 15.15 -12.01 16.24
N ARG A 503 16.17 -12.85 15.99
CA ARG A 503 16.02 -14.12 15.23
C ARG A 503 16.01 -15.38 16.11
N ASN A 504 16.08 -15.23 17.43
CA ASN A 504 16.24 -16.36 18.35
C ASN A 504 14.89 -17.04 18.71
N GLY A 505 13.76 -16.43 18.33
CA GLY A 505 12.42 -16.92 18.70
C GLY A 505 11.75 -17.83 17.68
N LEU A 506 11.92 -17.53 16.38
CA LEU A 506 11.28 -18.25 15.28
C LEU A 506 12.33 -18.67 14.24
N PRO A 507 12.25 -19.90 13.69
CA PRO A 507 13.02 -20.27 12.51
C PRO A 507 12.41 -19.65 11.24
N ASP A 508 13.20 -19.58 10.18
CA ASP A 508 12.66 -19.34 8.84
C ASP A 508 11.81 -20.54 8.38
N PHE A 509 10.83 -20.26 7.51
CA PHE A 509 10.00 -21.31 6.91
C PHE A 509 10.84 -22.38 6.21
N THR A 510 10.48 -23.65 6.36
CA THR A 510 11.27 -24.76 5.82
C THR A 510 11.37 -24.75 4.29
N LEU A 511 10.39 -24.17 3.60
CA LEU A 511 10.41 -23.96 2.15
C LEU A 511 11.07 -22.65 1.70
N CYS A 512 11.32 -21.71 2.62
CA CYS A 512 11.92 -20.41 2.33
C CYS A 512 13.07 -20.09 3.30
N ARG A 513 14.09 -20.94 3.27
CA ARG A 513 15.31 -20.76 4.07
C ARG A 513 16.55 -21.03 3.24
N ASN A 514 17.63 -20.33 3.56
CA ASN A 514 18.93 -20.62 2.96
C ASN A 514 19.43 -21.96 3.49
N ARG A 515 19.49 -22.98 2.60
CA ARG A 515 19.96 -24.34 2.96
C ARG A 515 21.46 -24.39 3.30
N SER A 516 22.19 -23.28 3.15
CA SER A 516 23.65 -23.20 3.23
C SER A 516 24.23 -22.79 4.60
N THR A 517 23.42 -22.54 5.64
CA THR A 517 23.96 -22.08 6.95
C THR A 517 24.29 -23.18 7.95
N ASN A 518 24.05 -24.46 7.63
CA ASN A 518 24.26 -25.58 8.56
C ASN A 518 25.55 -26.40 8.34
N ASN A 519 26.66 -25.81 7.86
CA ASN A 519 27.97 -26.47 7.89
C ASN A 519 29.17 -25.50 7.67
N ARG A 520 29.38 -24.57 8.60
CA ARG A 520 30.76 -24.11 8.87
C ARG A 520 31.06 -24.43 10.33
N PRO A 521 31.98 -25.37 10.63
CA PRO A 521 32.45 -25.52 12.00
C PRO A 521 33.01 -24.19 12.45
N LYS A 522 32.59 -23.74 13.63
CA LYS A 522 33.25 -22.65 14.35
C LYS A 522 34.72 -23.04 14.48
N TYR A 523 35.60 -22.42 13.70
CA TYR A 523 37.01 -22.46 14.00
C TYR A 523 37.18 -21.78 15.36
N ILE A 524 37.37 -22.61 16.38
CA ILE A 524 37.94 -22.19 17.65
C ILE A 524 39.34 -21.70 17.29
N GLY A 525 39.53 -20.38 17.23
CA GLY A 525 40.84 -19.78 17.14
C GLY A 525 41.62 -20.15 18.39
N LEU A 526 42.47 -21.18 18.27
CA LEU A 526 43.48 -21.50 19.26
C LEU A 526 44.45 -20.32 19.30
N LEU A 527 44.46 -19.61 20.42
CA LEU A 527 45.41 -18.54 20.70
C LEU A 527 46.81 -19.18 20.84
N VAL A 528 47.59 -19.20 19.76
CA VAL A 528 49.01 -19.58 19.84
C VAL A 528 49.77 -18.37 20.36
N VAL A 529 50.07 -18.39 21.66
CA VAL A 529 51.01 -17.49 22.32
C VAL A 529 52.41 -17.85 21.82
N ILE A 530 52.96 -17.04 20.91
CA ILE A 530 54.39 -17.09 20.59
C ILE A 530 55.13 -16.27 21.66
N ILE A 531 55.72 -16.98 22.62
CA ILE A 531 56.68 -16.42 23.58
C ILE A 531 57.99 -16.18 22.83
N GLY A 532 58.27 -14.92 22.51
CA GLY A 532 59.57 -14.48 22.02
C GLY A 532 60.56 -14.36 23.18
N PHE A 533 61.51 -15.29 23.26
CA PHE A 533 62.69 -15.21 24.11
C PHE A 533 63.63 -14.09 23.62
N PHE A 534 63.75 -13.00 24.38
CA PHE A 534 64.88 -12.07 24.27
C PHE A 534 65.99 -12.55 25.21
N ASN A 535 67.08 -13.08 24.63
CA ASN A 535 68.30 -13.35 25.36
C ASN A 535 69.26 -12.16 25.22
N PHE A 536 69.63 -11.62 26.37
CA PHE A 536 70.70 -10.64 26.57
C PHE A 536 72.04 -11.15 26.04
N TYR A 537 72.80 -10.29 25.37
CA TYR A 537 74.25 -10.36 25.34
C TYR A 537 74.84 -8.97 25.61
N PHE A 538 75.48 -8.86 26.78
CA PHE A 538 76.48 -7.84 27.08
C PHE A 538 77.84 -8.33 26.55
N LYS A 539 78.61 -7.47 25.88
CA LYS A 539 79.92 -6.99 26.35
C LYS A 539 80.66 -6.17 25.29
N ASN A 540 81.13 -5.02 25.77
CA ASN A 540 82.37 -4.27 25.49
C ASN A 540 82.74 -3.92 24.04
#